data_AF-A0A932S4G3-F1
#
_entry.id   AF-A0A932S4G3-F1
#
_cell.length_a   1.000
_cell.length_b   1.000
_cell.length_c   1.000
_cell.angle_alpha   90.00
_cell.angle_beta   90.00
_cell.angle_gamma   90.00
#
_symmetry.space_group_name_H-M   'P 1'
#
loop_
_entity.id
_entity.type
_entity.pdbx_description
1 polymer ?
#
loop_
_entity_poly.entity_id
_entity_poly.type
_entity_poly.pdbx_seq_one_letter_code
_entity_poly.pdbx_strand_id
1 'polypeptide(L)'
;MPTVNTVKGPVDTSRLGFTLMHEHVIIRSWGVYENWPHLWDEKKIMDEAVQKLNAAKSTGVDTILELTTVDLGRDIPRLKRIAERVNLNIICATGVWMDPQSYLRRQDSDKLCSMFVHDIVEGVAGTGVKAGCIKVASEPAVDEVNEKILRAAARAHRRTGVPISTHTLPRNKTGTKQQDVFESEGVDHSRVVIGHSGDCPDIDYLETILKRGSYIGMDRFGIESPITTQQRVDTIAALCKRGHANRMVLSHDSNCHMDILATLPAYRDRMPNWNYHYLHKSIIPMLKTAGATQQQIDTMTRDNPRKFFEKQGAY
;
A
#
# COMPACT_ATOMS: atom_id res chain seq x y z
N MET A 1 19.63 12.74 -8.83
CA MET A 1 19.15 12.07 -7.60
C MET A 1 18.13 11.02 -8.00
N PRO A 2 17.93 9.93 -7.23
CA PRO A 2 16.90 8.93 -7.54
C PRO A 2 15.51 9.58 -7.61
N THR A 3 14.66 9.11 -8.52
CA THR A 3 13.28 9.63 -8.69
C THR A 3 12.28 8.49 -8.66
N VAL A 4 11.08 8.74 -8.14
CA VAL A 4 9.95 7.79 -8.22
C VAL A 4 8.83 8.40 -9.05
N ASN A 5 8.18 7.57 -9.88
CA ASN A 5 7.04 8.00 -10.66
C ASN A 5 5.82 8.25 -9.75
N THR A 6 5.21 9.42 -9.90
CA THR A 6 3.92 9.75 -9.31
C THR A 6 2.90 9.96 -10.42
N VAL A 7 1.62 10.07 -10.07
CA VAL A 7 0.55 10.39 -11.01
C VAL A 7 0.77 11.73 -11.73
N LYS A 8 1.48 12.68 -11.10
CA LYS A 8 1.86 13.99 -11.69
C LYS A 8 3.23 13.98 -12.38
N GLY A 9 3.84 12.81 -12.56
CA GLY A 9 5.18 12.65 -13.11
C GLY A 9 6.24 12.32 -12.04
N PRO A 10 7.50 12.14 -12.44
CA PRO A 10 8.57 11.76 -11.53
C PRO A 10 8.88 12.85 -10.50
N VAL A 11 9.11 12.43 -9.26
CA VAL A 11 9.52 13.30 -8.14
C VAL A 11 10.82 12.75 -7.54
N ASP A 12 11.72 13.65 -7.17
CA ASP A 12 12.93 13.31 -6.42
C ASP A 12 12.57 12.63 -5.10
N THR A 13 13.21 11.50 -4.78
CA THR A 13 12.89 10.72 -3.57
C THR A 13 13.10 11.52 -2.27
N SER A 14 13.97 12.54 -2.28
CA SER A 14 14.15 13.46 -1.15
C SER A 14 12.92 14.35 -0.89
N ARG A 15 12.03 14.50 -1.87
CA ARG A 15 10.80 15.31 -1.80
C ARG A 15 9.55 14.52 -1.45
N LEU A 16 9.69 13.24 -1.09
CA LEU A 16 8.55 12.41 -0.66
C LEU A 16 7.98 12.86 0.68
N GLY A 17 8.81 13.40 1.56
CA GLY A 17 8.38 13.92 2.86
C GLY A 17 7.66 12.86 3.70
N PHE A 18 6.63 13.28 4.44
CA PHE A 18 5.81 12.36 5.22
C PHE A 18 4.99 11.49 4.28
N THR A 19 5.24 10.18 4.29
CA THR A 19 4.64 9.24 3.35
C THR A 19 3.78 8.20 4.05
N LEU A 20 2.53 8.09 3.64
CA LEU A 20 1.63 6.99 4.00
C LEU A 20 1.85 5.85 2.98
N MET A 21 2.33 4.70 3.45
CA MET A 21 2.84 3.62 2.60
C MET A 21 1.78 2.58 2.16
N HIS A 22 0.52 2.75 2.52
CA HIS A 22 -0.59 1.89 2.13
C HIS A 22 -1.92 2.63 2.27
N GLU A 23 -2.40 3.19 1.17
CA GLU A 23 -3.67 3.89 1.12
C GLU A 23 -4.39 3.54 -0.19
N HIS A 24 -5.67 3.90 -0.26
CA HIS A 24 -6.49 3.78 -1.45
C HIS A 24 -7.21 5.08 -1.70
N VAL A 25 -7.34 5.54 -2.95
CA VAL A 25 -8.17 6.74 -3.20
C VAL A 25 -9.63 6.34 -3.37
N ILE A 26 -9.91 5.48 -4.35
CA ILE A 26 -11.24 4.95 -4.62
C ILE A 26 -11.13 3.45 -4.83
N ILE A 27 -11.84 2.69 -4.01
CA ILE A 27 -12.04 1.25 -4.19
C ILE A 27 -13.43 1.05 -4.77
N ARG A 28 -13.52 0.28 -5.85
CA ARG A 28 -14.81 -0.07 -6.46
C ARG A 28 -14.77 -1.43 -7.13
N SER A 29 -15.93 -2.06 -7.19
CA SER A 29 -16.17 -3.31 -7.91
C SER A 29 -16.06 -3.06 -9.41
N TRP A 30 -14.98 -3.53 -10.03
CA TRP A 30 -14.74 -3.33 -11.46
C TRP A 30 -15.83 -4.00 -12.29
N GLY A 31 -16.38 -3.28 -13.27
CA GLY A 31 -17.42 -3.78 -14.17
C GLY A 31 -18.85 -3.49 -13.70
N VAL A 32 -19.08 -3.24 -12.39
CA VAL A 32 -20.43 -2.96 -11.88
C VAL A 32 -20.96 -1.64 -12.44
N TYR A 33 -20.20 -0.57 -12.32
CA TYR A 33 -20.65 0.77 -12.70
C TYR A 33 -20.61 1.03 -14.21
N GLU A 34 -19.87 0.21 -14.96
CA GLU A 34 -19.93 0.16 -16.41
C GLU A 34 -21.29 -0.41 -16.90
N ASN A 35 -21.90 -1.31 -16.14
CA ASN A 35 -23.20 -1.91 -16.47
C ASN A 35 -24.39 -1.18 -15.82
N TRP A 36 -24.19 -0.58 -14.64
CA TRP A 36 -25.20 0.19 -13.92
C TRP A 36 -24.69 1.58 -13.52
N PRO A 37 -24.49 2.48 -14.50
CA PRO A 37 -23.88 3.80 -14.24
C PRO A 37 -24.71 4.71 -13.33
N HIS A 38 -26.02 4.49 -13.21
CA HIS A 38 -26.90 5.25 -12.31
C HIS A 38 -26.59 5.03 -10.83
N LEU A 39 -25.83 3.99 -10.47
CA LEU A 39 -25.36 3.73 -9.12
C LEU A 39 -24.10 4.54 -8.76
N TRP A 40 -23.50 5.24 -9.73
CA TRP A 40 -22.24 5.95 -9.56
C TRP A 40 -22.40 7.46 -9.67
N ASP A 41 -22.23 8.17 -8.56
CA ASP A 41 -22.16 9.63 -8.54
C ASP A 41 -20.71 10.11 -8.67
N GLU A 42 -20.22 10.16 -9.91
CA GLU A 42 -18.84 10.55 -10.22
C GLU A 42 -18.46 11.91 -9.62
N LYS A 43 -19.35 12.91 -9.68
CA LYS A 43 -19.04 14.25 -9.18
C LYS A 43 -18.86 14.24 -7.67
N LYS A 44 -19.81 13.65 -6.94
CA LYS A 44 -19.76 13.57 -5.48
C LYS A 44 -18.53 12.82 -5.00
N ILE A 45 -18.21 11.69 -5.61
CA ILE A 45 -17.06 10.85 -5.22
C ILE A 45 -15.74 11.57 -5.50
N MET A 46 -15.63 12.26 -6.64
CA MET A 46 -14.45 13.08 -6.96
C MET A 46 -14.27 14.23 -5.99
N ASP A 47 -15.34 14.93 -5.62
CA ASP A 47 -15.29 16.04 -4.66
C ASP A 47 -14.93 15.55 -3.24
N GLU A 48 -15.49 14.41 -2.81
CA GLU A 48 -15.13 13.76 -1.55
C GLU A 48 -13.66 13.33 -1.51
N ALA A 49 -13.14 12.76 -2.60
CA ALA A 49 -11.74 12.37 -2.69
C ALA A 49 -10.80 13.57 -2.57
N VAL A 50 -11.07 14.64 -3.31
CA VAL A 50 -10.26 15.88 -3.25
C VAL A 50 -10.32 16.51 -1.87
N GLN A 51 -11.49 16.56 -1.23
CA GLN A 51 -11.64 17.08 0.12
C GLN A 51 -10.81 16.28 1.14
N LYS A 52 -10.93 14.94 1.15
CA LYS A 52 -10.22 14.08 2.11
C LYS A 52 -8.70 14.10 1.91
N LEU A 53 -8.24 14.14 0.68
CA LEU A 53 -6.81 14.23 0.36
C LEU A 53 -6.22 15.60 0.73
N ASN A 54 -6.94 16.69 0.47
CA ASN A 54 -6.50 18.02 0.94
C ASN A 54 -6.50 18.11 2.47
N ALA A 55 -7.45 17.46 3.15
CA ALA A 55 -7.41 17.33 4.62
C ALA A 55 -6.16 16.57 5.08
N ALA A 56 -5.78 15.46 4.42
CA ALA A 56 -4.55 14.73 4.72
C ALA A 56 -3.30 15.61 4.53
N LYS A 57 -3.23 16.37 3.42
CA LYS A 57 -2.14 17.33 3.18
C LYS A 57 -2.07 18.38 4.28
N SER A 58 -3.21 18.91 4.72
CA SER A 58 -3.28 19.93 5.78
C SER A 58 -2.74 19.45 7.13
N THR A 59 -2.71 18.13 7.37
CA THR A 59 -2.14 17.55 8.59
C THR A 59 -0.65 17.22 8.47
N GLY A 60 -0.03 17.46 7.31
CA GLY A 60 1.39 17.25 7.08
C GLY A 60 1.75 16.05 6.20
N VAL A 61 0.77 15.33 5.63
CA VAL A 61 1.04 14.24 4.67
C VAL A 61 1.56 14.83 3.36
N ASP A 62 2.72 14.38 2.88
CA ASP A 62 3.32 14.86 1.64
C ASP A 62 3.08 13.89 0.48
N THR A 63 3.07 12.59 0.76
CA THR A 63 2.91 11.53 -0.23
C THR A 63 1.99 10.42 0.28
N ILE A 64 1.21 9.83 -0.62
CA ILE A 64 0.53 8.55 -0.38
C ILE A 64 0.97 7.52 -1.43
N LEU A 65 1.13 6.27 -0.99
CA LEU A 65 1.24 5.11 -1.85
C LEU A 65 -0.15 4.49 -2.04
N GLU A 66 -0.70 4.70 -3.23
CA GLU A 66 -2.03 4.26 -3.67
C GLU A 66 -1.93 2.83 -4.22
N LEU A 67 -2.47 1.86 -3.47
CA LEU A 67 -2.30 0.43 -3.73
C LEU A 67 -3.56 -0.21 -4.35
N THR A 68 -4.42 0.57 -5.01
CA THR A 68 -5.57 0.02 -5.72
C THR A 68 -5.11 -0.67 -7.00
N THR A 69 -5.35 -1.98 -7.08
CA THR A 69 -5.04 -2.83 -8.23
C THR A 69 -6.22 -2.90 -9.20
N VAL A 70 -6.01 -3.54 -10.36
CA VAL A 70 -7.04 -3.70 -11.40
C VAL A 70 -8.35 -4.29 -10.88
N ASP A 71 -8.27 -5.26 -9.97
CA ASP A 71 -9.39 -5.94 -9.33
C ASP A 71 -10.00 -5.16 -8.14
N LEU A 72 -9.32 -4.13 -7.64
CA LEU A 72 -9.87 -3.19 -6.65
C LEU A 72 -10.50 -1.94 -7.29
N GLY A 73 -10.61 -1.91 -8.62
CA GLY A 73 -11.28 -0.83 -9.33
C GLY A 73 -10.36 0.28 -9.86
N ARG A 74 -9.05 0.03 -9.96
CA ARG A 74 -8.03 1.00 -10.38
C ARG A 74 -8.43 1.75 -11.65
N ASP A 75 -8.48 3.08 -11.56
CA ASP A 75 -8.77 3.98 -12.67
C ASP A 75 -7.79 5.16 -12.66
N ILE A 76 -6.72 5.02 -13.46
CA ILE A 76 -5.65 6.02 -13.53
C ILE A 76 -6.10 7.34 -14.19
N PRO A 77 -6.93 7.36 -15.25
CA PRO A 77 -7.53 8.61 -15.73
C PRO A 77 -8.29 9.39 -14.65
N ARG A 78 -9.09 8.71 -13.82
CA ARG A 78 -9.76 9.32 -12.68
C ARG A 78 -8.75 9.82 -11.65
N LEU A 79 -7.77 8.98 -11.28
CA LEU A 79 -6.74 9.34 -10.31
C LEU A 79 -5.94 10.57 -10.75
N LYS A 80 -5.67 10.74 -12.05
CA LYS A 80 -5.01 11.92 -12.61
C LYS A 80 -5.83 13.19 -12.41
N ARG A 81 -7.13 13.17 -12.72
CA ARG A 81 -8.05 14.30 -12.47
C ARG A 81 -8.14 14.67 -10.98
N ILE A 82 -8.03 13.69 -10.08
CA ILE A 82 -7.93 13.94 -8.63
C ILE A 82 -6.58 14.58 -8.28
N ALA A 83 -5.48 14.02 -8.79
CA ALA A 83 -4.12 14.46 -8.50
C ALA A 83 -3.86 15.91 -8.91
N GLU A 84 -4.50 16.38 -9.99
CA GLU A 84 -4.47 17.77 -10.46
C GLU A 84 -5.14 18.76 -9.48
N ARG A 85 -6.03 18.28 -8.62
CA ARG A 85 -6.81 19.08 -7.66
C ARG A 85 -6.29 19.02 -6.22
N VAL A 86 -5.18 18.31 -5.97
CA VAL A 86 -4.61 18.11 -4.63
C VAL A 86 -3.10 18.37 -4.61
N ASN A 87 -2.62 18.93 -3.49
CA ASN A 87 -1.22 19.29 -3.31
C ASN A 87 -0.42 18.23 -2.52
N LEU A 88 -0.63 16.95 -2.83
CA LEU A 88 0.18 15.83 -2.36
C LEU A 88 0.67 14.99 -3.53
N ASN A 89 1.71 14.19 -3.30
CA ASN A 89 2.20 13.21 -4.27
C ASN A 89 1.37 11.92 -4.16
N ILE A 90 1.01 11.33 -5.30
CA ILE A 90 0.32 10.03 -5.33
C ILE A 90 1.19 9.09 -6.15
N ILE A 91 1.74 8.05 -5.52
CA ILE A 91 2.43 6.97 -6.22
C ILE A 91 1.39 5.87 -6.44
N CYS A 92 1.13 5.47 -7.68
CA CYS A 92 0.15 4.42 -7.98
C CYS A 92 0.82 3.06 -8.18
N ALA A 93 0.04 2.00 -7.97
CA ALA A 93 0.49 0.63 -8.15
C ALA A 93 0.04 -0.01 -9.48
N THR A 94 0.82 -0.98 -9.92
CA THR A 94 0.35 -2.10 -10.76
C THR A 94 0.15 -3.34 -9.89
N GLY A 95 -0.24 -4.45 -10.49
CA GLY A 95 -0.44 -5.72 -9.79
C GLY A 95 -1.91 -6.10 -9.64
N VAL A 96 -2.16 -7.10 -8.80
CA VAL A 96 -3.46 -7.76 -8.61
C VAL A 96 -3.60 -8.12 -7.14
N TRP A 97 -4.77 -7.85 -6.57
CA TRP A 97 -5.10 -8.18 -5.19
C TRP A 97 -5.69 -9.61 -5.11
N MET A 98 -6.80 -9.80 -4.41
CA MET A 98 -7.36 -11.09 -4.05
C MET A 98 -8.48 -11.58 -4.98
N ASP A 99 -8.97 -10.75 -5.90
CA ASP A 99 -10.05 -11.11 -6.80
C ASP A 99 -9.66 -10.97 -8.28
N PRO A 100 -8.65 -11.72 -8.76
CA PRO A 100 -8.26 -11.68 -10.15
C PRO A 100 -9.43 -12.04 -11.05
N GLN A 101 -9.65 -11.22 -12.09
CA GLN A 101 -10.62 -11.50 -13.13
C GLN A 101 -10.29 -12.79 -13.89
N SER A 102 -11.28 -13.40 -14.53
CA SER A 102 -11.14 -14.66 -15.26
C SER A 102 -9.99 -14.69 -16.28
N TYR A 103 -9.74 -13.56 -16.96
CA TYR A 103 -8.61 -13.45 -17.88
C TYR A 103 -7.27 -13.62 -17.16
N LEU A 104 -7.06 -12.89 -16.05
CA LEU A 104 -5.84 -12.92 -15.25
C LEU A 104 -5.62 -14.28 -14.59
N ARG A 105 -6.70 -14.92 -14.09
CA ARG A 105 -6.65 -16.28 -13.52
C ARG A 105 -6.12 -17.32 -14.51
N ARG A 106 -6.30 -17.12 -15.81
CA ARG A 106 -5.87 -18.06 -16.86
C ARG A 106 -4.49 -17.78 -17.45
N GLN A 107 -3.91 -16.61 -17.20
CA GLN A 107 -2.56 -16.29 -17.68
C GLN A 107 -1.49 -16.97 -16.84
N ASP A 108 -0.31 -17.23 -17.41
CA ASP A 108 0.89 -17.64 -16.67
C ASP A 108 1.60 -16.44 -16.01
N SER A 109 2.61 -16.73 -15.18
CA SER A 109 3.38 -15.68 -14.48
C SER A 109 4.13 -14.76 -15.44
N ASP A 110 4.56 -15.21 -16.61
CA ASP A 110 5.33 -14.40 -17.56
C ASP A 110 4.45 -13.40 -18.29
N LYS A 111 3.24 -13.83 -18.66
CA LYS A 111 2.24 -12.95 -19.24
C LYS A 111 1.78 -11.91 -18.23
N LEU A 112 1.49 -12.29 -16.99
CA LEU A 112 1.17 -11.34 -15.91
C LEU A 112 2.33 -10.38 -15.65
N CYS A 113 3.58 -10.88 -15.62
CA CYS A 113 4.78 -10.06 -15.50
C CYS A 113 4.85 -9.02 -16.62
N SER A 114 4.60 -9.42 -17.88
CA SER A 114 4.62 -8.50 -19.02
C SER A 114 3.60 -7.35 -18.88
N MET A 115 2.44 -7.62 -18.27
CA MET A 115 1.41 -6.61 -18.02
C MET A 115 1.88 -5.61 -16.95
N PHE A 116 2.47 -6.10 -15.86
CA PHE A 116 3.01 -5.24 -14.79
C PHE A 116 4.18 -4.39 -15.30
N VAL A 117 5.09 -4.98 -16.09
CA VAL A 117 6.21 -4.27 -16.71
C VAL A 117 5.70 -3.18 -17.67
N HIS A 118 4.64 -3.43 -18.44
CA HIS A 118 4.04 -2.42 -19.30
C HIS A 118 3.54 -1.20 -18.50
N ASP A 119 2.81 -1.42 -17.41
CA ASP A 119 2.35 -0.35 -16.51
C ASP A 119 3.51 0.47 -15.91
N ILE A 120 4.66 -0.17 -15.69
CA ILE A 120 5.86 0.45 -15.10
C ILE A 120 6.67 1.22 -16.14
N VAL A 121 6.83 0.67 -17.35
CA VAL A 121 7.76 1.20 -18.37
C VAL A 121 7.05 2.12 -19.34
N GLU A 122 5.88 1.72 -19.85
CA GLU A 122 5.12 2.46 -20.86
C GLU A 122 4.07 3.38 -20.21
N GLY A 123 3.41 2.88 -19.16
CA GLY A 123 2.38 3.58 -18.40
C GLY A 123 1.01 2.92 -18.53
N VAL A 124 0.12 3.27 -17.60
CA VAL A 124 -1.18 2.60 -17.44
C VAL A 124 -2.22 3.19 -18.37
N ALA A 125 -2.93 2.33 -19.10
CA ALA A 125 -4.14 2.67 -19.89
C ALA A 125 -3.95 3.88 -20.85
N GLY A 126 -2.76 4.02 -21.45
CA GLY A 126 -2.46 5.12 -22.39
C GLY A 126 -2.34 6.51 -21.74
N THR A 127 -2.32 6.60 -20.41
CA THR A 127 -2.27 7.89 -19.70
C THR A 127 -0.87 8.50 -19.59
N GLY A 128 0.17 7.71 -19.89
CA GLY A 128 1.57 8.03 -19.63
C GLY A 128 1.98 7.99 -18.15
N VAL A 129 1.04 7.74 -17.23
CA VAL A 129 1.33 7.58 -15.81
C VAL A 129 1.91 6.20 -15.56
N LYS A 130 3.10 6.14 -14.95
CA LYS A 130 3.83 4.90 -14.69
C LYS A 130 3.66 4.46 -13.24
N ALA A 131 3.44 3.16 -13.04
CA ALA A 131 3.35 2.59 -11.70
C ALA A 131 4.70 2.70 -10.96
N GLY A 132 4.65 3.14 -9.70
CA GLY A 132 5.82 3.25 -8.82
C GLY A 132 5.96 2.13 -7.80
N CYS A 133 5.01 1.19 -7.78
CA CYS A 133 4.99 0.02 -6.90
C CYS A 133 4.24 -1.15 -7.56
N ILE A 134 4.55 -2.38 -7.15
CA ILE A 134 3.79 -3.59 -7.51
C ILE A 134 3.03 -4.06 -6.26
N LYS A 135 1.71 -4.21 -6.37
CA LYS A 135 0.84 -4.71 -5.30
C LYS A 135 0.38 -6.14 -5.57
N VAL A 136 0.52 -7.00 -4.57
CA VAL A 136 0.06 -8.40 -4.62
C VAL A 136 -0.55 -8.84 -3.29
N ALA A 137 -1.31 -9.93 -3.28
CA ALA A 137 -2.04 -10.37 -2.09
C ALA A 137 -2.00 -11.89 -1.90
N SER A 138 -2.06 -12.33 -0.64
CA SER A 138 -2.25 -13.75 -0.27
C SER A 138 -3.07 -13.87 1.01
N GLU A 139 -4.34 -14.25 0.89
CA GLU A 139 -5.27 -14.49 1.98
C GLU A 139 -6.36 -15.50 1.56
N PRO A 140 -6.75 -16.49 2.37
CA PRO A 140 -6.20 -16.86 3.67
C PRO A 140 -4.88 -17.65 3.59
N ALA A 141 -4.43 -18.00 2.38
CA ALA A 141 -3.21 -18.77 2.14
C ALA A 141 -2.50 -18.29 0.87
N VAL A 142 -1.28 -18.78 0.66
CA VAL A 142 -0.66 -18.78 -0.67
C VAL A 142 -1.23 -19.98 -1.42
N ASP A 143 -2.10 -19.73 -2.40
CA ASP A 143 -2.71 -20.74 -3.26
C ASP A 143 -2.12 -20.65 -4.68
N GLU A 144 -2.51 -21.57 -5.57
CA GLU A 144 -1.98 -21.63 -6.94
C GLU A 144 -2.17 -20.32 -7.72
N VAL A 145 -3.31 -19.65 -7.55
CA VAL A 145 -3.64 -18.44 -8.29
C VAL A 145 -2.79 -17.27 -7.80
N ASN A 146 -2.73 -17.09 -6.48
CA ASN A 146 -2.00 -15.97 -5.92
C ASN A 146 -0.48 -16.21 -5.92
N GLU A 147 0.01 -17.45 -5.80
CA GLU A 147 1.43 -17.79 -6.00
C GLU A 147 1.90 -17.39 -7.39
N LYS A 148 1.12 -17.71 -8.43
CA LYS A 148 1.42 -17.32 -9.80
C LYS A 148 1.53 -15.80 -9.98
N ILE A 149 0.68 -15.04 -9.28
CA ILE A 149 0.71 -13.57 -9.25
C ILE A 149 1.93 -13.06 -8.47
N LEU A 150 2.28 -13.68 -7.34
CA LEU A 150 3.51 -13.37 -6.58
C LEU A 150 4.76 -13.56 -7.45
N ARG A 151 4.86 -14.66 -8.20
CA ARG A 151 5.96 -14.92 -9.15
C ARG A 151 6.00 -13.89 -10.26
N ALA A 152 4.84 -13.50 -10.80
CA ALA A 152 4.75 -12.44 -11.81
C ALA A 152 5.28 -11.09 -11.26
N ALA A 153 4.91 -10.75 -10.02
CA ALA A 153 5.40 -9.55 -9.34
C ALA A 153 6.91 -9.62 -9.06
N ALA A 154 7.42 -10.77 -8.63
CA ALA A 154 8.85 -11.00 -8.42
C ALA A 154 9.66 -10.76 -9.71
N ARG A 155 9.20 -11.33 -10.83
CA ARG A 155 9.84 -11.15 -12.15
C ARG A 155 9.74 -9.71 -12.63
N ALA A 156 8.59 -9.06 -12.48
CA ALA A 156 8.42 -7.65 -12.85
C ALA A 156 9.32 -6.74 -12.00
N HIS A 157 9.40 -6.99 -10.70
CA HIS A 157 10.31 -6.32 -9.78
C HIS A 157 11.76 -6.46 -10.24
N ARG A 158 12.23 -7.68 -10.49
CA ARG A 158 13.60 -7.94 -10.93
C ARG A 158 13.94 -7.28 -12.26
N ARG A 159 12.98 -7.22 -13.19
CA ARG A 159 13.17 -6.58 -14.50
C ARG A 159 13.18 -5.06 -14.47
N THR A 160 12.55 -4.44 -13.47
CA THR A 160 12.30 -2.97 -13.47
C THR A 160 12.91 -2.25 -12.28
N GLY A 161 13.23 -2.96 -11.21
CA GLY A 161 13.65 -2.42 -9.92
C GLY A 161 12.52 -1.78 -9.09
N VAL A 162 11.28 -1.72 -9.60
CA VAL A 162 10.13 -1.17 -8.87
C VAL A 162 9.79 -2.05 -7.67
N PRO A 163 9.65 -1.50 -6.45
CA PRO A 163 9.50 -2.31 -5.26
C PRO A 163 8.11 -2.95 -5.13
N ILE A 164 8.00 -3.92 -4.23
CA ILE A 164 6.77 -4.70 -3.99
C ILE A 164 6.16 -4.31 -2.65
N SER A 165 4.84 -4.10 -2.61
CA SER A 165 4.06 -4.03 -1.38
C SER A 165 2.99 -5.11 -1.40
N THR A 166 2.79 -5.83 -0.29
CA THR A 166 1.86 -6.97 -0.27
C THR A 166 0.63 -6.72 0.58
N HIS A 167 -0.36 -7.60 0.44
CA HIS A 167 -1.48 -7.79 1.36
C HIS A 167 -1.32 -9.18 1.97
N THR A 168 -1.46 -9.28 3.29
CA THR A 168 -1.33 -10.56 4.01
C THR A 168 -2.42 -10.73 5.07
N LEU A 169 -2.58 -11.98 5.49
CA LEU A 169 -3.25 -12.36 6.73
C LEU A 169 -2.20 -12.87 7.73
N PRO A 170 -1.71 -12.03 8.68
CA PRO A 170 -0.67 -12.42 9.62
C PRO A 170 -1.00 -13.63 10.48
N ARG A 171 -2.28 -13.79 10.88
CA ARG A 171 -2.76 -14.95 11.64
C ARG A 171 -2.40 -16.29 10.97
N ASN A 172 -2.36 -16.31 9.64
CA ASN A 172 -2.03 -17.50 8.85
C ASN A 172 -0.57 -17.52 8.37
N LYS A 173 0.25 -16.59 8.86
CA LYS A 173 1.67 -16.43 8.50
C LYS A 173 1.90 -16.37 7.00
N THR A 174 0.97 -15.75 6.26
CA THR A 174 1.06 -15.63 4.79
C THR A 174 2.22 -14.73 4.37
N GLY A 175 2.67 -13.79 5.22
CA GLY A 175 3.84 -12.95 4.95
C GLY A 175 5.14 -13.73 4.78
N THR A 176 5.42 -14.71 5.66
CA THR A 176 6.61 -15.56 5.50
C THR A 176 6.50 -16.50 4.30
N LYS A 177 5.28 -16.94 3.96
CA LYS A 177 5.04 -17.75 2.76
C LYS A 177 5.24 -16.94 1.48
N GLN A 178 4.85 -15.66 1.46
CA GLN A 178 5.16 -14.76 0.35
C GLN A 178 6.67 -14.57 0.20
N GLN A 179 7.40 -14.39 1.30
CA GLN A 179 8.87 -14.35 1.29
C GLN A 179 9.48 -15.62 0.71
N ASP A 180 8.92 -16.82 0.97
CA ASP A 180 9.42 -18.07 0.37
C ASP A 180 9.30 -18.06 -1.17
N VAL A 181 8.17 -17.58 -1.70
CA VAL A 181 7.96 -17.44 -3.14
C VAL A 181 8.94 -16.41 -3.74
N PHE A 182 9.05 -15.24 -3.10
CA PHE A 182 9.96 -14.18 -3.54
C PHE A 182 11.43 -14.61 -3.51
N GLU A 183 11.86 -15.30 -2.47
CA GLU A 183 13.20 -15.87 -2.35
C GLU A 183 13.47 -16.90 -3.47
N SER A 184 12.48 -17.75 -3.79
CA SER A 184 12.60 -18.71 -4.90
C SER A 184 12.74 -18.05 -6.28
N GLU A 185 12.27 -16.81 -6.45
CA GLU A 185 12.41 -16.02 -7.67
C GLU A 185 13.65 -15.08 -7.62
N GLY A 186 14.42 -15.16 -6.53
CA GLY A 186 15.65 -14.39 -6.31
C GLY A 186 15.43 -12.95 -5.88
N VAL A 187 14.28 -12.59 -5.32
CA VAL A 187 13.96 -11.22 -4.91
C VAL A 187 14.75 -10.80 -3.67
N ASP A 188 15.37 -9.62 -3.74
CA ASP A 188 15.90 -8.90 -2.59
C ASP A 188 14.76 -8.37 -1.70
N HIS A 189 14.52 -9.06 -0.59
CA HIS A 189 13.49 -8.71 0.39
C HIS A 189 13.58 -7.30 0.93
N SER A 190 14.75 -6.65 0.91
CA SER A 190 14.86 -5.24 1.34
C SER A 190 14.15 -4.25 0.43
N ARG A 191 13.53 -4.71 -0.66
CA ARG A 191 12.63 -3.96 -1.56
C ARG A 191 11.18 -4.45 -1.49
N VAL A 192 10.81 -5.16 -0.42
CA VAL A 192 9.47 -5.72 -0.20
C VAL A 192 8.88 -5.21 1.11
N VAL A 193 7.65 -4.73 1.08
CA VAL A 193 6.81 -4.48 2.28
C VAL A 193 5.84 -5.63 2.44
N ILE A 194 5.89 -6.32 3.57
CA ILE A 194 4.88 -7.30 3.98
C ILE A 194 3.73 -6.55 4.67
N GLY A 195 2.68 -6.26 3.91
CA GLY A 195 1.55 -5.44 4.37
C GLY A 195 0.68 -6.14 5.41
N HIS A 196 -0.08 -5.36 6.17
CA HIS A 196 -0.95 -5.80 7.27
C HIS A 196 -0.25 -6.50 8.43
N SER A 197 1.08 -6.50 8.45
CA SER A 197 1.87 -7.00 9.58
C SER A 197 1.47 -6.33 10.90
N GLY A 198 1.02 -5.07 10.84
CA GLY A 198 0.48 -4.35 11.99
C GLY A 198 -0.79 -4.93 12.59
N ASP A 199 -1.46 -5.90 11.97
CA ASP A 199 -2.60 -6.64 12.54
C ASP A 199 -2.15 -7.75 13.51
N CYS A 200 -0.84 -7.89 13.76
CA CYS A 200 -0.25 -8.95 14.56
C CYS A 200 0.56 -8.40 15.74
N PRO A 201 0.25 -8.78 17.00
CA PRO A 201 1.07 -8.40 18.15
C PRO A 201 2.19 -9.41 18.46
N ASP A 202 2.33 -10.48 17.66
CA ASP A 202 3.38 -11.49 17.82
C ASP A 202 4.73 -10.95 17.31
N ILE A 203 5.54 -10.44 18.25
CA ILE A 203 6.87 -9.88 17.97
C ILE A 203 7.80 -10.91 17.33
N ASP A 204 7.73 -12.19 17.69
CA ASP A 204 8.64 -13.22 17.17
C ASP A 204 8.33 -13.53 15.70
N TYR A 205 7.05 -13.57 15.34
CA TYR A 205 6.62 -13.65 13.94
C TYR A 205 7.09 -12.43 13.13
N LEU A 206 6.89 -11.22 13.65
CA LEU A 206 7.32 -10.00 12.98
C LEU A 206 8.84 -9.96 12.81
N GLU A 207 9.60 -10.33 13.84
CA GLU A 207 11.06 -10.43 13.76
C GLU A 207 11.53 -11.47 12.74
N THR A 208 10.76 -12.56 12.51
CA THR A 208 11.07 -13.53 11.46
C THR A 208 11.03 -12.88 10.07
N ILE A 209 10.02 -12.06 9.80
CA ILE A 209 9.92 -11.31 8.54
C ILE A 209 11.07 -10.31 8.40
N LEU A 210 11.34 -9.56 9.48
CA LEU A 210 12.37 -8.52 9.53
C LEU A 210 13.78 -9.08 9.33
N LYS A 211 14.11 -10.22 9.97
CA LYS A 211 15.40 -10.91 9.84
C LYS A 211 15.66 -11.36 8.40
N ARG A 212 14.61 -11.69 7.65
CA ARG A 212 14.68 -12.03 6.22
C ARG A 212 14.80 -10.80 5.30
N GLY A 213 14.80 -9.59 5.85
CA GLY A 213 15.18 -8.35 5.17
C GLY A 213 14.02 -7.45 4.74
N SER A 214 12.77 -7.92 4.80
CA SER A 214 11.59 -7.15 4.40
C SER A 214 11.25 -6.03 5.37
N TYR A 215 10.56 -5.02 4.84
CA TYR A 215 9.79 -4.08 5.65
C TYR A 215 8.49 -4.74 6.11
N ILE A 216 7.95 -4.28 7.23
CA ILE A 216 6.61 -4.64 7.69
C ILE A 216 5.68 -3.42 7.66
N GLY A 217 4.49 -3.62 7.08
CA GLY A 217 3.45 -2.62 6.99
C GLY A 217 2.64 -2.56 8.28
N MET A 218 2.81 -1.49 9.04
CA MET A 218 2.01 -1.15 10.21
C MET A 218 0.86 -0.23 9.77
N ASP A 219 -0.02 -0.80 8.97
CA ASP A 219 -0.68 -0.06 7.90
C ASP A 219 -2.20 -0.05 7.99
N ARG A 220 -2.80 -0.42 9.12
CA ARG A 220 -4.26 -0.48 9.33
C ARG A 220 -4.74 0.33 10.55
N PHE A 221 -4.07 1.44 10.84
CA PHE A 221 -4.51 2.34 11.91
C PHE A 221 -5.91 2.89 11.66
N GLY A 222 -6.76 2.81 12.69
CA GLY A 222 -8.18 3.17 12.61
C GLY A 222 -9.13 1.97 12.45
N ILE A 223 -8.59 0.79 12.14
CA ILE A 223 -9.32 -0.48 12.14
C ILE A 223 -9.04 -1.23 13.44
N GLU A 224 -10.06 -1.33 14.32
CA GLU A 224 -9.98 -1.91 15.68
C GLU A 224 -10.15 -3.44 15.73
N SER A 225 -10.14 -4.10 14.57
CA SER A 225 -10.20 -5.57 14.44
C SER A 225 -9.22 -6.01 13.36
N PRO A 226 -8.41 -7.07 13.57
CA PRO A 226 -8.50 -8.06 14.65
C PRO A 226 -7.85 -7.63 15.98
N ILE A 227 -7.11 -6.52 16.00
CA ILE A 227 -6.48 -6.00 17.21
C ILE A 227 -6.75 -4.51 17.39
N THR A 228 -6.65 -4.05 18.64
CA THR A 228 -6.92 -2.65 19.00
C THR A 228 -5.79 -1.72 18.57
N THR A 229 -6.09 -0.43 18.46
CA THR A 229 -5.06 0.61 18.25
C THR A 229 -3.97 0.56 19.32
N GLN A 230 -4.31 0.33 20.59
CA GLN A 230 -3.32 0.25 21.65
C GLN A 230 -2.35 -0.91 21.44
N GLN A 231 -2.84 -2.10 21.05
CA GLN A 231 -1.99 -3.24 20.74
C GLN A 231 -1.03 -2.96 19.58
N ARG A 232 -1.49 -2.24 18.54
CA ARG A 232 -0.63 -1.79 17.42
C ARG A 232 0.48 -0.86 17.90
N VAL A 233 0.13 0.13 18.73
CA VAL A 233 1.08 1.09 19.31
C VAL A 233 2.12 0.38 20.18
N ASP A 234 1.69 -0.52 21.06
CA ASP A 234 2.58 -1.27 21.95
C ASP A 234 3.54 -2.17 21.15
N THR A 235 3.04 -2.80 20.08
CA THR A 235 3.84 -3.64 19.19
C THR A 235 4.94 -2.83 18.49
N ILE A 236 4.59 -1.66 17.94
CA ILE A 236 5.57 -0.76 17.29
C ILE A 236 6.58 -0.24 18.31
N ALA A 237 6.14 0.18 19.49
CA ALA A 237 7.03 0.66 20.54
C ALA A 237 8.03 -0.42 20.98
N ALA A 238 7.57 -1.66 21.14
CA ALA A 238 8.43 -2.81 21.44
C ALA A 238 9.46 -3.07 20.33
N LEU A 239 9.06 -3.03 19.05
CA LEU A 239 9.97 -3.19 17.91
C LEU A 239 10.97 -2.03 17.79
N CYS A 240 10.54 -0.80 18.06
CA CYS A 240 11.42 0.37 18.14
C CYS A 240 12.49 0.20 19.21
N LYS A 241 12.12 -0.25 20.42
CA LYS A 241 13.08 -0.54 21.51
C LYS A 241 14.10 -1.61 21.13
N ARG A 242 13.72 -2.54 20.25
CA ARG A 242 14.58 -3.62 19.72
C ARG A 242 15.38 -3.21 18.48
N GLY A 243 15.30 -1.94 18.06
CA GLY A 243 16.10 -1.40 16.96
C GLY A 243 15.50 -1.57 15.56
N HIS A 244 14.23 -1.98 15.43
CA HIS A 244 13.60 -2.30 14.14
C HIS A 244 12.88 -1.13 13.46
N ALA A 245 13.01 0.10 13.97
CA ALA A 245 12.34 1.29 13.40
C ALA A 245 12.68 1.50 11.92
N ASN A 246 13.87 1.13 11.48
CA ASN A 246 14.36 1.22 10.09
C ASN A 246 13.76 0.17 9.12
N ARG A 247 12.80 -0.64 9.59
CA ARG A 247 12.10 -1.67 8.80
C ARG A 247 10.58 -1.63 8.96
N MET A 248 10.04 -0.59 9.57
CA MET A 248 8.60 -0.38 9.70
C MET A 248 8.14 0.79 8.83
N VAL A 249 7.00 0.64 8.17
CA VAL A 249 6.30 1.74 7.50
C VAL A 249 4.89 1.85 8.05
N LEU A 250 4.35 3.06 8.12
CA LEU A 250 3.05 3.31 8.76
C LEU A 250 2.01 3.77 7.74
N SER A 251 0.75 3.37 7.96
CA SER A 251 -0.40 3.80 7.16
C SER A 251 -1.74 3.43 7.82
N HIS A 252 -2.84 3.64 7.10
CA HIS A 252 -4.19 3.37 7.59
C HIS A 252 -4.96 2.35 6.75
N ASP A 253 -4.52 2.05 5.52
CA ASP A 253 -5.30 1.28 4.55
C ASP A 253 -6.68 1.95 4.38
N SER A 254 -6.68 3.29 4.39
CA SER A 254 -7.91 4.08 4.34
C SER A 254 -8.29 4.36 2.89
N ASN A 255 -9.48 4.91 2.73
CA ASN A 255 -10.05 5.22 1.43
C ASN A 255 -10.85 6.53 1.46
N CYS A 256 -10.83 7.25 0.34
CA CYS A 256 -11.77 8.33 0.15
C CYS A 256 -13.17 7.78 -0.13
N HIS A 257 -13.25 6.72 -0.93
CA HIS A 257 -14.49 6.01 -1.24
C HIS A 257 -14.24 4.51 -1.36
N MET A 258 -15.17 3.71 -0.86
CA MET A 258 -15.23 2.26 -1.08
C MET A 258 -16.70 1.91 -1.25
N ASP A 259 -17.06 1.37 -2.42
CA ASP A 259 -18.44 1.10 -2.80
C ASP A 259 -19.19 0.20 -1.83
N ILE A 260 -18.58 -0.92 -1.41
CA ILE A 260 -19.18 -1.87 -0.47
C ILE A 260 -19.51 -1.15 0.85
N LEU A 261 -18.61 -0.28 1.34
CA LEU A 261 -18.85 0.46 2.58
C LEU A 261 -19.85 1.61 2.40
N ALA A 262 -19.97 2.18 1.21
CA ALA A 262 -21.00 3.19 0.92
C ALA A 262 -22.42 2.61 1.08
N THR A 263 -22.59 1.30 0.89
CA THR A 263 -23.84 0.58 1.18
C THR A 263 -24.02 0.18 2.65
N LEU A 264 -22.99 0.37 3.48
CA LEU A 264 -22.96 -0.01 4.90
C LEU A 264 -22.53 1.18 5.79
N PRO A 265 -23.29 2.30 5.82
CA PRO A 265 -22.87 3.51 6.55
C PRO A 265 -22.61 3.27 8.04
N ALA A 266 -23.42 2.42 8.67
CA ALA A 266 -23.23 2.03 10.07
C ALA A 266 -21.89 1.33 10.35
N TYR A 267 -21.26 0.71 9.34
CA TYR A 267 -19.94 0.13 9.47
C TYR A 267 -18.86 1.22 9.54
N ARG A 268 -18.97 2.25 8.71
CA ARG A 268 -18.03 3.39 8.72
C ARG A 268 -18.16 4.22 10.00
N ASP A 269 -19.38 4.39 10.50
CA ASP A 269 -19.64 5.11 11.76
C ASP A 269 -19.01 4.42 12.98
N ARG A 270 -18.83 3.09 12.91
CA ARG A 270 -18.13 2.31 13.95
C ARG A 270 -16.61 2.45 13.90
N MET A 271 -16.06 3.08 12.85
CA MET A 271 -14.63 3.28 12.64
C MET A 271 -14.30 4.77 12.38
N PRO A 272 -14.62 5.69 13.31
CA PRO A 272 -14.43 7.13 13.11
C PRO A 272 -12.96 7.52 12.89
N ASN A 273 -12.04 6.69 13.40
CA ASN A 273 -10.60 6.89 13.30
C ASN A 273 -9.99 6.30 12.01
N TRP A 274 -10.76 5.64 11.15
CA TRP A 274 -10.26 5.10 9.89
C TRP A 274 -10.21 6.17 8.79
N ASN A 275 -9.17 7.00 8.88
CA ASN A 275 -8.96 8.16 8.00
C ASN A 275 -7.47 8.54 7.92
N TYR A 276 -7.08 9.31 6.91
CA TYR A 276 -5.69 9.67 6.61
C TYR A 276 -4.97 10.54 7.66
N HIS A 277 -5.70 11.13 8.61
CA HIS A 277 -5.11 12.06 9.57
C HIS A 277 -4.97 11.47 10.97
N TYR A 278 -5.49 10.26 11.20
CA TYR A 278 -5.48 9.60 12.51
C TYR A 278 -4.05 9.38 13.01
N LEU A 279 -3.14 9.02 12.11
CA LEU A 279 -1.75 8.83 12.47
C LEU A 279 -1.10 10.10 13.03
N HIS A 280 -1.33 11.26 12.40
CA HIS A 280 -0.80 12.54 12.87
C HIS A 280 -1.46 12.99 14.17
N LYS A 281 -2.79 12.91 14.25
CA LYS A 281 -3.55 13.45 15.38
C LYS A 281 -3.48 12.60 16.64
N SER A 282 -3.29 11.29 16.51
CA SER A 282 -3.43 10.37 17.64
C SER A 282 -2.28 9.38 17.74
N ILE A 283 -1.92 8.67 16.66
CA ILE A 283 -0.95 7.56 16.75
C ILE A 283 0.46 8.05 17.05
N ILE A 284 0.94 9.10 16.38
CA ILE A 284 2.26 9.66 16.67
C ILE A 284 2.38 10.11 18.14
N PRO A 285 1.43 10.89 18.70
CA PRO A 285 1.40 11.17 20.13
C PRO A 285 1.43 9.91 21.01
N MET A 286 0.63 8.89 20.69
CA MET A 286 0.60 7.63 21.45
C MET A 286 1.94 6.88 21.39
N LEU A 287 2.59 6.82 20.23
CA LEU A 287 3.91 6.21 20.06
C LEU A 287 4.97 6.94 20.90
N LYS A 288 4.93 8.28 20.95
CA LYS A 288 5.83 9.06 21.82
C LYS A 288 5.62 8.75 23.29
N THR A 289 4.36 8.69 23.73
CA THR A 289 4.02 8.29 25.11
C THR A 289 4.49 6.87 25.42
N ALA A 290 4.43 5.97 24.45
CA ALA A 290 4.94 4.60 24.56
C ALA A 290 6.49 4.49 24.45
N GLY A 291 7.21 5.62 24.33
CA GLY A 291 8.66 5.68 24.37
C GLY A 291 9.36 5.70 23.00
N ALA A 292 8.64 5.82 21.89
CA ALA A 292 9.25 6.01 20.58
C ALA A 292 9.84 7.43 20.46
N THR A 293 11.07 7.53 19.97
CA THR A 293 11.74 8.83 19.76
C THR A 293 11.23 9.53 18.50
N GLN A 294 11.39 10.85 18.43
CA GLN A 294 11.10 11.61 17.21
C GLN A 294 11.88 11.06 16.01
N GLN A 295 13.15 10.70 16.21
CA GLN A 295 13.98 10.09 15.16
C GLN A 295 13.41 8.78 14.65
N GLN A 296 12.87 7.91 15.52
CA GLN A 296 12.23 6.66 15.09
C GLN A 296 10.95 6.92 14.30
N ILE A 297 10.16 7.93 14.69
CA ILE A 297 8.96 8.35 13.96
C ILE A 297 9.34 8.87 12.58
N ASP A 298 10.34 9.75 12.48
CA ASP A 298 10.84 10.26 11.20
C ASP A 298 11.42 9.12 10.33
N THR A 299 12.09 8.16 10.96
CA THR A 299 12.58 6.95 10.27
C THR A 299 11.43 6.19 9.61
N MET A 300 10.36 5.89 10.36
CA MET A 300 9.23 5.09 9.84
C MET A 300 8.37 5.82 8.80
N THR A 301 8.34 7.16 8.85
CA THR A 301 7.38 7.97 8.07
C THR A 301 8.01 8.78 6.95
N ARG A 302 9.34 8.96 6.96
CA ARG A 302 10.09 9.73 5.95
C ARG A 302 11.26 8.93 5.39
N ASP A 303 12.16 8.45 6.24
CA ASP A 303 13.41 7.85 5.77
C ASP A 303 13.19 6.46 5.15
N ASN A 304 12.36 5.62 5.76
CA ASN A 304 12.04 4.30 5.25
C ASN A 304 11.30 4.38 3.90
N PRO A 305 10.20 5.17 3.76
CA PRO A 305 9.58 5.41 2.45
C PRO A 305 10.56 5.89 1.39
N ARG A 306 11.42 6.86 1.73
CA ARG A 306 12.46 7.35 0.82
C ARG A 306 13.40 6.23 0.38
N LYS A 307 13.99 5.50 1.33
CA LYS A 307 14.93 4.42 1.06
C LYS A 307 14.30 3.29 0.24
N PHE A 308 13.03 2.98 0.50
CA PHE A 308 12.25 1.98 -0.24
C PHE A 308 12.14 2.32 -1.72
N PHE A 309 11.95 3.59 -2.07
CA PHE A 309 11.89 4.05 -3.47
C PHE A 309 13.25 4.44 -4.08
N GLU A 310 14.30 4.64 -3.28
CA GLU A 310 15.66 4.93 -3.78
C GLU A 310 16.39 3.67 -4.28
N LYS A 311 16.06 2.50 -3.74
CA LYS A 311 16.70 1.25 -4.14
C LYS A 311 16.12 0.77 -5.48
N GLN A 312 16.70 1.27 -6.58
CA GLN A 312 16.24 1.04 -7.95
C GLN A 312 17.22 0.16 -8.75
N GLY A 313 16.84 -0.20 -9.98
CA GLY A 313 17.66 -1.00 -10.90
C GLY A 313 17.29 -2.48 -10.90
N ALA A 314 17.38 -3.08 -12.09
CA ALA A 314 17.11 -4.48 -12.39
C ALA A 314 18.30 -5.39 -12.00
N TYR A 315 18.02 -6.68 -11.76
CA TYR A 315 19.02 -7.73 -11.45
C TYR A 315 18.46 -9.13 -11.69
#